data_AF-A0A930SFM7-F1
#
_entry.id   AF-A0A930SFM7-F1
#
_cell.length_a   1.000
_cell.length_b   1.000
_cell.length_c   1.000
_cell.angle_alpha   90.00
_cell.angle_beta   90.00
_cell.angle_gamma   90.00
#
_symmetry.space_group_name_H-M   'P 1'
#
loop_
_entity.id
_entity.type
_entity.pdbx_description
1 polymer ?
#
loop_
_entity_poly.entity_id
_entity_poly.type
_entity_poly.pdbx_seq_one_letter_code
_entity_poly.pdbx_strand_id
1 'polypeptide(L)'
;MEINKYFNIHFERADDATIAKRLIGGAKIKGPALVILILSIFIASIGLNMNSTAVVIGAMLISPLMGPILAIGFGFATLNFTVAKSGILRLSVQITIAVLASALYFYISPVQTATSELLARTEPNIFDVFIAIFGGLAGIIGQTRKTLDNVIPGVAIATALMPPLCT
;
A
#
# COMPACT_ATOMS: atom_id res chain seq x y z
N MET A 1 0.24 -37.43 15.95
CA MET A 1 1.06 -36.41 15.26
C MET A 1 0.14 -35.25 14.93
N GLU A 2 0.20 -34.16 15.72
CA GLU A 2 -0.82 -33.10 15.72
C GLU A 2 -0.66 -32.13 14.55
N ILE A 3 -1.19 -32.49 13.38
CA ILE A 3 -1.29 -31.58 12.21
C ILE A 3 -2.12 -30.33 12.55
N ASN A 4 -3.01 -30.43 13.54
CA ASN A 4 -3.90 -29.36 14.00
C ASN A 4 -3.16 -28.18 14.69
N LYS A 5 -1.92 -28.39 15.19
CA LYS A 5 -1.11 -27.31 15.77
C LYS A 5 -0.48 -26.41 14.72
N TYR A 6 -0.17 -26.92 13.53
CA TYR A 6 0.46 -26.16 12.45
C TYR A 6 -0.52 -25.27 11.68
N PHE A 7 -1.81 -25.62 11.66
CA PHE A 7 -2.87 -24.85 10.99
C PHE A 7 -3.67 -23.93 11.92
N ASN A 8 -3.29 -23.82 13.20
CA ASN A 8 -4.03 -22.97 14.12
C ASN A 8 -3.66 -21.49 13.93
N ILE A 9 -4.53 -20.76 13.22
CA ILE A 9 -4.40 -19.32 12.95
C ILE A 9 -4.40 -18.43 14.21
N HIS A 10 -4.77 -18.98 15.37
CA HIS A 10 -4.72 -18.30 16.67
C HIS A 10 -3.35 -18.36 17.35
N PHE A 11 -2.42 -19.18 16.83
CA PHE A 11 -1.04 -19.19 17.28
C PHE A 11 -0.41 -17.82 16.98
N GLU A 12 0.17 -17.17 18.00
CA GLU A 12 0.81 -15.85 17.93
C GLU A 12 -0.06 -14.66 17.49
N ARG A 13 -1.40 -14.76 17.55
CA ARG A 13 -2.28 -13.59 17.39
C ARG A 13 -2.02 -12.58 18.52
N ALA A 14 -1.82 -11.31 18.14
CA ALA A 14 -1.72 -10.22 19.09
C ALA A 14 -3.10 -9.91 19.69
N ASP A 15 -3.13 -9.28 20.86
CA ASP A 15 -4.39 -8.86 21.48
C ASP A 15 -5.17 -7.89 20.58
N ASP A 16 -6.49 -8.00 20.54
CA ASP A 16 -7.34 -7.24 19.62
C ASP A 16 -7.19 -5.72 19.82
N ALA A 17 -6.98 -5.27 21.07
CA ALA A 17 -6.69 -3.87 21.36
C ALA A 17 -5.35 -3.43 20.80
N THR A 18 -4.35 -4.31 20.77
CA THR A 18 -3.02 -4.04 20.18
C THR A 18 -3.11 -3.96 18.66
N ILE A 19 -3.88 -4.86 18.04
CA ILE A 19 -4.12 -4.87 16.58
C ILE A 19 -4.83 -3.57 16.17
N ALA A 20 -5.91 -3.20 16.87
CA ALA A 20 -6.65 -1.97 16.63
C ALA A 20 -5.76 -0.73 16.78
N LYS A 21 -4.93 -0.68 17.85
CA LYS A 21 -4.01 0.43 18.10
C LYS A 21 -2.95 0.55 17.01
N ARG A 22 -2.45 -0.57 16.45
CA ARG A 22 -1.49 -0.58 15.33
C ARG A 22 -2.13 -0.11 14.03
N LEU A 23 -3.33 -0.59 13.68
CA LEU A 23 -4.05 -0.20 12.47
C LEU A 23 -4.47 1.28 12.50
N ILE A 24 -5.07 1.73 13.59
CA ILE A 24 -5.47 3.14 13.79
C ILE A 24 -4.24 4.04 13.95
N GLY A 25 -3.19 3.54 14.61
CA GLY A 25 -1.92 4.24 14.81
C GLY A 25 -1.14 4.41 13.50
N GLY A 26 -1.12 3.40 12.64
CA GLY A 26 -0.52 3.45 11.31
C GLY A 26 -1.20 4.45 10.38
N ALA A 27 -2.47 4.74 10.61
CA ALA A 27 -3.18 5.84 9.93
C ALA A 27 -2.63 7.22 10.29
N LYS A 28 -1.97 7.39 11.44
CA LYS A 28 -1.50 8.71 11.92
C LYS A 28 -0.23 9.10 11.17
N ILE A 29 -0.42 9.90 10.12
CA ILE A 29 0.67 10.52 9.38
C ILE A 29 1.34 11.56 10.29
N LYS A 30 2.59 11.31 10.67
CA LYS A 30 3.47 12.29 11.33
C LYS A 30 4.38 12.94 10.28
N GLY A 31 4.97 14.10 10.60
CA GLY A 31 5.87 14.85 9.71
C GLY A 31 6.87 14.01 8.88
N PRO A 32 7.58 13.02 9.49
CA PRO A 32 8.52 12.19 8.74
C PRO A 32 7.88 11.39 7.59
N ALA A 33 6.65 10.90 7.77
CA ALA A 33 5.93 10.15 6.74
C ALA A 33 5.58 11.03 5.53
N LEU A 34 5.30 12.32 5.72
CA LEU A 34 5.05 13.24 4.61
C LEU A 34 6.32 13.51 3.80
N VAL A 35 7.47 13.66 4.47
CA VAL A 35 8.76 13.84 3.78
C VAL A 35 9.12 12.59 2.98
N ILE A 36 8.96 11.41 3.58
CA ILE A 36 9.19 10.13 2.91
C ILE A 36 8.26 9.96 1.71
N LEU A 37 6.98 10.37 1.83
CA LEU A 37 6.04 10.35 0.72
C LEU A 37 6.55 11.19 -0.45
N ILE A 38 6.97 12.44 -0.20
CA ILE A 38 7.51 13.35 -1.23
C ILE A 38 8.73 12.71 -1.91
N LEU A 39 9.68 12.17 -1.14
CA LEU A 39 10.85 11.49 -1.68
C LEU A 39 10.47 10.26 -2.52
N SER A 40 9.51 9.46 -2.07
CA SER A 40 9.03 8.29 -2.81
C SER A 40 8.43 8.67 -4.16
N ILE A 41 7.72 9.80 -4.25
CA ILE A 41 7.13 10.29 -5.50
C ILE A 41 8.24 10.69 -6.49
N PHE A 42 9.27 11.39 -6.03
CA PHE A 42 10.43 11.70 -6.89
C PHE A 42 11.14 10.44 -7.39
N ILE A 43 11.35 9.45 -6.51
CA ILE A 43 11.95 8.17 -6.91
C ILE A 43 11.07 7.44 -7.93
N ALA A 44 9.75 7.43 -7.73
CA ALA A 44 8.81 6.83 -8.68
C ALA A 44 8.84 7.56 -10.03
N SER A 45 8.86 8.90 -10.05
CA SER A 45 8.95 9.70 -11.27
C SER A 45 10.27 9.50 -12.03
N ILE A 46 11.39 9.37 -11.32
CA ILE A 46 12.68 9.00 -11.92
C ILE A 46 12.64 7.57 -12.46
N GLY A 47 12.06 6.63 -11.70
CA GLY A 47 11.90 5.23 -12.10
C GLY A 47 11.06 5.06 -13.37
N LEU A 48 9.99 5.85 -13.51
CA LEU A 48 9.18 5.91 -14.72
C LEU A 48 9.97 6.51 -15.90
N ASN A 49 10.73 7.58 -15.68
CA ASN A 49 11.56 8.18 -16.73
C ASN A 49 12.67 7.22 -17.21
N MET A 50 13.20 6.39 -16.31
CA MET A 50 14.19 5.36 -16.63
C MET A 50 13.57 4.03 -17.11
N ASN A 51 12.23 3.95 -17.24
CA ASN A 51 11.51 2.71 -17.57
C ASN A 51 11.93 1.52 -16.71
N SER A 52 12.13 1.75 -15.41
CA SER A 52 12.59 0.73 -14.46
C SER A 52 11.51 0.39 -13.46
N THR A 53 10.77 -0.69 -13.73
CA THR A 53 9.73 -1.23 -12.83
C THR A 53 10.28 -1.49 -11.43
N ALA A 54 11.54 -1.94 -11.32
CA ALA A 54 12.20 -2.22 -10.04
C ALA A 54 12.33 -0.97 -9.15
N VAL A 55 12.65 0.19 -9.74
CA VAL A 55 12.76 1.47 -9.01
C VAL A 55 11.38 1.96 -8.56
N VAL A 56 10.37 1.82 -9.41
CA VAL A 56 8.99 2.17 -9.05
C VAL A 56 8.50 1.26 -7.91
N ILE A 57 8.80 -0.05 -7.93
CA ILE A 57 8.47 -0.98 -6.83
C ILE A 57 9.16 -0.59 -5.53
N GLY A 58 10.45 -0.21 -5.61
CA GLY A 58 11.18 0.32 -4.46
C GLY A 58 10.53 1.56 -3.86
N ALA A 59 10.04 2.48 -4.69
CA ALA A 59 9.32 3.67 -4.22
C ALA A 59 8.03 3.33 -3.47
N MET A 60 7.28 2.32 -3.94
CA MET A 60 6.03 1.91 -3.28
C MET A 60 6.24 1.25 -1.92
N LEU A 61 7.35 0.52 -1.74
CA LEU A 61 7.72 -0.06 -0.44
C LEU A 61 8.06 0.99 0.62
N ILE A 62 8.63 2.11 0.19
CA ILE A 62 9.03 3.21 1.06
C ILE A 62 7.82 4.09 1.40
N SER A 63 6.79 4.10 0.54
CA SER A 63 5.65 4.99 0.67
C SER A 63 4.75 4.61 1.87
N PRO A 64 4.43 5.56 2.77
CA PRO A 64 3.58 5.30 3.93
C PRO A 64 2.07 5.29 3.61
N LEU A 65 1.68 5.09 2.34
CA LEU A 65 0.28 5.04 1.88
C LEU A 65 -0.49 3.84 2.45
N MET A 66 0.20 2.74 2.77
CA MET A 66 -0.45 1.52 3.26
C MET A 66 -1.14 1.70 4.63
N GLY A 67 -0.64 2.61 5.47
CA GLY A 67 -1.19 2.87 6.81
C GLY A 67 -2.66 3.34 6.78
N PRO A 68 -2.98 4.44 6.06
CA PRO A 68 -4.36 4.90 5.89
C PRO A 68 -5.27 3.88 5.20
N ILE A 69 -4.80 3.13 4.20
CA ILE A 69 -5.60 2.11 3.50
C ILE A 69 -6.04 1.01 4.46
N LEU A 70 -5.10 0.47 5.25
CA LEU A 70 -5.40 -0.55 6.26
C LEU A 70 -6.36 -0.02 7.35
N ALA A 71 -6.23 1.26 7.73
CA ALA A 71 -7.11 1.88 8.70
C ALA A 71 -8.54 2.07 8.19
N ILE A 72 -8.72 2.36 6.89
CA ILE A 72 -10.04 2.41 6.25
C ILE A 72 -10.66 1.02 6.26
N GLY A 73 -9.91 -0.01 5.82
CA GLY A 73 -10.38 -1.41 5.84
C GLY A 73 -10.77 -1.88 7.24
N PHE A 74 -9.96 -1.53 8.25
CA PHE A 74 -10.28 -1.80 9.65
C PHE A 74 -11.51 -1.04 10.14
N GLY A 75 -11.67 0.23 9.74
CA GLY A 75 -12.84 1.04 10.07
C GLY A 75 -14.14 0.45 9.49
N PHE A 76 -14.10 -0.04 8.26
CA PHE A 76 -15.23 -0.75 7.66
C PHE A 76 -15.50 -2.10 8.34
N ALA A 77 -14.46 -2.89 8.63
CA ALA A 77 -14.60 -4.18 9.31
C ALA A 77 -15.15 -4.06 10.74
N THR A 78 -14.85 -2.96 11.44
CA THR A 78 -15.35 -2.68 12.80
C THR A 78 -16.59 -1.79 12.84
N LEU A 79 -17.16 -1.44 11.67
CA LEU A 79 -18.28 -0.50 11.51
C LEU A 79 -18.04 0.86 12.21
N ASN A 80 -16.77 1.24 12.39
CA ASN A 80 -16.37 2.49 13.03
C ASN A 80 -16.14 3.58 11.97
N PHE A 81 -17.22 4.29 11.64
CA PHE A 81 -17.21 5.37 10.65
C PHE A 81 -16.23 6.50 10.99
N THR A 82 -15.94 6.74 12.25
CA THR A 82 -14.97 7.76 12.68
C THR A 82 -13.56 7.40 12.22
N VAL A 83 -13.17 6.14 12.38
CA VAL A 83 -11.86 5.64 11.92
C VAL A 83 -11.80 5.60 10.40
N ALA A 84 -12.86 5.11 9.74
CA ALA A 84 -12.93 5.06 8.28
C ALA A 84 -12.83 6.47 7.67
N LYS A 85 -13.59 7.45 8.17
CA LYS A 85 -13.55 8.83 7.70
C LYS A 85 -12.19 9.49 7.94
N SER A 86 -11.58 9.26 9.10
CA SER A 86 -10.22 9.76 9.36
C SER A 86 -9.18 9.14 8.43
N GLY A 87 -9.32 7.86 8.08
CA GLY A 87 -8.45 7.19 7.12
C GLY A 87 -8.60 7.76 5.71
N ILE A 88 -9.85 7.92 5.25
CA ILE A 88 -10.18 8.49 3.93
C ILE A 88 -9.64 9.91 3.81
N LEU A 89 -9.84 10.76 4.82
CA LEU A 89 -9.36 12.15 4.77
C LEU A 89 -7.83 12.21 4.63
N ARG A 90 -7.12 11.34 5.38
CA ARG A 90 -5.64 11.29 5.33
C ARG A 90 -5.13 10.72 4.01
N LEU A 91 -5.77 9.68 3.49
CA LEU A 91 -5.46 9.11 2.19
C LEU A 91 -5.69 10.16 1.08
N SER A 92 -6.80 10.89 1.13
CA SER A 92 -7.10 11.96 0.17
C SER A 92 -6.03 13.05 0.17
N VAL A 93 -5.57 13.51 1.35
CA VAL A 93 -4.46 14.48 1.44
C VAL A 93 -3.17 13.94 0.81
N GLN A 94 -2.82 12.67 1.07
CA GLN A 94 -1.64 12.05 0.47
C GLN A 94 -1.76 11.95 -1.06
N ILE A 95 -2.92 11.56 -1.58
CA ILE A 95 -3.20 11.50 -3.03
C ILE A 95 -3.06 12.90 -3.63
N THR A 96 -3.64 13.93 -3.02
CA THR A 96 -3.53 15.31 -3.50
C THR A 96 -2.07 15.77 -3.54
N ILE A 97 -1.28 15.51 -2.49
CA ILE A 97 0.15 15.83 -2.47
C ILE A 97 0.90 15.06 -3.56
N ALA A 98 0.58 13.77 -3.75
CA ALA A 98 1.21 12.94 -4.76
C ALA A 98 0.95 13.43 -6.18
N VAL A 99 -0.30 13.75 -6.49
CA VAL A 99 -0.70 14.30 -7.79
C VAL A 99 -0.07 15.68 -8.02
N LEU A 100 -0.02 16.54 -7.01
CA LEU A 100 0.63 17.85 -7.13
C LEU A 100 2.14 17.73 -7.36
N ALA A 101 2.81 16.81 -6.63
CA ALA A 101 4.25 16.59 -6.77
C ALA A 101 4.61 15.97 -8.13
N SER A 102 3.82 15.00 -8.62
CA SER A 102 4.03 14.44 -9.96
C SER A 102 3.72 15.47 -11.05
N ALA A 103 2.64 16.24 -10.92
CA ALA A 103 2.31 17.32 -11.86
C ALA A 103 3.43 18.38 -11.91
N LEU A 104 4.01 18.75 -10.77
CA LEU A 104 5.14 19.69 -10.71
C LEU A 104 6.40 19.09 -11.38
N TYR A 105 6.66 17.79 -11.18
CA TYR A 105 7.77 17.10 -11.82
C TYR A 105 7.62 17.03 -13.34
N PHE A 106 6.44 16.64 -13.85
CA PHE A 106 6.14 16.60 -15.28
C PHE A 106 6.08 17.98 -15.92
N TYR A 107 5.72 19.02 -15.17
CA TYR A 107 5.79 20.39 -15.64
C TYR A 107 7.23 20.85 -15.89
N ILE A 108 8.19 20.39 -15.06
CA ILE A 108 9.61 20.74 -15.17
C ILE A 108 10.35 19.83 -16.16
N SER A 109 9.95 18.56 -16.29
CA SER A 109 10.61 17.57 -17.14
C SER A 109 9.80 17.29 -18.41
N PRO A 110 10.19 17.82 -19.59
CA PRO A 110 9.48 17.59 -20.83
C PRO A 110 9.90 16.22 -21.39
N VAL A 111 9.31 15.14 -20.88
CA VAL A 111 9.48 13.80 -21.47
C VAL A 111 8.09 13.27 -21.84
N GLN A 112 7.73 13.49 -23.09
CA GLN A 112 6.51 13.04 -23.75
C GLN A 112 6.76 11.73 -24.52
N THR A 113 7.14 10.68 -23.81
CA THR A 113 7.20 9.34 -24.41
C THR A 113 6.37 8.40 -23.57
N ALA A 114 5.16 8.11 -24.07
CA ALA A 114 4.31 7.04 -23.57
C ALA A 114 5.06 5.71 -23.79
N THR A 115 5.78 5.25 -22.76
CA THR A 115 6.51 3.99 -22.84
C THR A 115 5.54 2.81 -22.83
N SER A 116 5.87 1.79 -23.60
CA SER A 116 5.23 0.49 -23.78
C SER A 116 4.80 -0.28 -22.51
N GLU A 117 5.17 0.14 -21.30
CA GLU A 117 4.60 -0.40 -20.05
C GLU A 117 3.14 0.03 -19.82
N LEU A 118 2.70 1.14 -20.43
CA LEU A 118 1.36 1.72 -20.28
C LEU A 118 0.27 0.87 -20.97
N LEU A 119 0.61 0.24 -22.10
CA LEU A 119 -0.32 -0.55 -22.92
C LEU A 119 -0.51 -1.98 -22.41
N ALA A 120 0.49 -2.54 -21.73
CA ALA A 120 0.39 -3.87 -21.12
C ALA A 120 -0.53 -3.91 -19.88
N ARG A 121 -1.12 -2.77 -19.50
CA ARG A 121 -1.93 -2.58 -18.29
C ARG A 121 -3.43 -2.43 -18.54
N THR A 122 -3.85 -2.54 -19.79
CA THR A 122 -5.24 -2.39 -20.24
C THR A 122 -6.06 -3.68 -20.19
N GLU A 123 -5.43 -4.84 -19.95
CA GLU A 123 -6.11 -6.14 -19.79
C GLU A 123 -5.91 -6.69 -18.37
N PRO A 124 -6.58 -6.11 -17.35
CA PRO A 124 -6.65 -6.75 -16.04
C PRO A 124 -7.34 -8.11 -16.20
N ASN A 125 -6.68 -9.18 -15.74
CA ASN A 125 -7.18 -10.53 -15.84
C ASN A 125 -7.91 -10.90 -14.55
N ILE A 126 -8.81 -11.89 -14.62
CA ILE A 126 -9.48 -12.48 -13.47
C ILE A 126 -8.46 -12.98 -12.41
N PHE A 127 -7.26 -13.39 -12.86
CA PHE A 127 -6.17 -13.76 -11.96
C PHE A 127 -5.70 -12.63 -11.03
N ASP A 128 -5.78 -11.37 -11.45
CA ASP A 128 -5.41 -10.21 -10.60
C ASP A 128 -6.36 -10.06 -9.41
N VAL A 129 -7.65 -10.40 -9.62
CA VAL A 129 -8.66 -10.39 -8.55
C VAL A 129 -8.36 -11.48 -7.53
N PHE A 130 -8.00 -12.68 -7.98
CA PHE A 130 -7.59 -13.76 -7.08
C PHE A 130 -6.33 -13.37 -6.28
N ILE A 131 -5.34 -12.78 -6.93
CA ILE A 131 -4.12 -12.31 -6.26
C ILE A 131 -4.46 -11.24 -5.21
N ALA A 132 -5.35 -10.29 -5.53
CA ALA A 132 -5.78 -9.27 -4.58
C ALA A 132 -6.50 -9.86 -3.36
N ILE A 133 -7.37 -10.87 -3.56
CA ILE A 133 -8.09 -11.56 -2.47
C ILE A 133 -7.10 -12.30 -1.57
N PHE A 134 -6.24 -13.15 -2.14
CA PHE A 134 -5.27 -13.93 -1.36
C PHE A 134 -4.21 -13.04 -0.71
N GLY A 135 -3.77 -12.00 -1.40
CA GLY A 135 -2.87 -10.97 -0.87
C GLY A 135 -3.49 -10.25 0.33
N GLY A 136 -4.72 -9.76 0.21
CA GLY A 136 -5.43 -9.10 1.31
C GLY A 136 -5.60 -9.99 2.55
N LEU A 137 -5.91 -11.28 2.34
CA LEU A 137 -5.99 -12.27 3.41
C LEU A 137 -4.63 -12.50 4.08
N ALA A 138 -3.56 -12.67 3.30
CA ALA A 138 -2.21 -12.79 3.84
C ALA A 138 -1.78 -11.52 4.61
N GLY A 139 -2.19 -10.34 4.12
CA GLY A 139 -1.88 -9.05 4.72
C GLY A 139 -2.51 -8.88 6.09
N ILE A 140 -3.81 -9.17 6.21
CA ILE A 140 -4.49 -9.05 7.51
C ILE A 140 -3.98 -10.10 8.51
N ILE A 141 -3.70 -11.33 8.05
CA ILE A 141 -3.11 -12.37 8.89
C ILE A 141 -1.74 -11.90 9.42
N GLY A 142 -0.86 -11.40 8.55
CA GLY A 142 0.44 -10.85 8.96
C GLY A 142 0.31 -9.65 9.90
N GLN A 143 -0.67 -8.77 9.66
CA GLN A 143 -0.92 -7.60 10.50
C GLN A 143 -1.44 -7.96 11.92
N THR A 144 -2.07 -9.13 12.07
CA THR A 144 -2.59 -9.62 13.36
C THR A 144 -1.55 -10.35 14.21
N ARG A 145 -0.32 -10.56 13.73
CA ARG A 145 0.76 -11.25 14.47
C ARG A 145 1.45 -10.34 15.49
N LYS A 146 2.02 -10.96 16.53
CA LYS A 146 2.79 -10.25 17.57
C LYS A 146 3.99 -9.49 16.98
N THR A 147 4.73 -10.12 16.07
CA THR A 147 5.80 -9.54 15.26
C THR A 147 5.27 -9.15 13.88
N LEU A 148 5.71 -7.99 13.38
CA LEU A 148 5.40 -7.56 12.01
C LEU A 148 6.42 -8.21 11.09
N ASP A 149 6.03 -9.30 10.43
CA ASP A 149 6.90 -10.01 9.49
C ASP A 149 6.92 -9.36 8.10
N ASN A 150 7.87 -9.78 7.27
CA ASN A 150 8.06 -9.34 5.87
C ASN A 150 6.85 -9.62 4.95
N VAL A 151 5.80 -10.24 5.46
CA VAL A 151 4.55 -10.51 4.76
C VAL A 151 3.80 -9.21 4.41
N ILE A 152 3.85 -8.18 5.26
CA ILE A 152 3.09 -6.95 5.03
C ILE A 152 3.64 -6.18 3.81
N PRO A 153 4.96 -5.95 3.67
CA PRO A 153 5.54 -5.42 2.42
C PRO A 153 5.32 -6.35 1.22
N GLY A 154 5.41 -7.67 1.39
CA GLY A 154 5.20 -8.64 0.30
C GLY A 154 3.77 -8.62 -0.25
N VAL A 155 2.78 -8.50 0.64
CA VAL A 155 1.38 -8.30 0.29
C VAL A 155 1.17 -6.93 -0.36
N ALA A 156 1.82 -5.89 0.15
CA ALA A 156 1.76 -4.57 -0.47
C ALA A 156 2.23 -4.63 -1.93
N ILE A 157 3.31 -5.35 -2.25
CA ILE A 157 3.79 -5.51 -3.63
C ILE A 157 2.80 -6.35 -4.46
N ALA A 158 2.33 -7.48 -3.92
CA ALA A 158 1.44 -8.40 -4.63
C ALA A 158 0.03 -7.82 -4.87
N THR A 159 -0.49 -7.05 -3.93
CA THR A 159 -1.76 -6.31 -4.06
C THR A 159 -1.57 -5.01 -4.81
N ALA A 160 -0.39 -4.39 -4.72
CA ALA A 160 -0.11 -3.20 -5.50
C ALA A 160 -0.08 -3.55 -6.98
N LEU A 161 0.54 -4.68 -7.40
CA LEU A 161 0.64 -5.24 -8.77
C LEU A 161 0.89 -4.26 -9.94
N MET A 162 0.91 -2.96 -9.70
CA MET A 162 1.98 -1.98 -9.66
C MET A 162 2.57 -1.40 -10.93
N PRO A 163 2.31 -1.93 -12.11
CA PRO A 163 2.22 -0.95 -13.20
C PRO A 163 0.84 -0.40 -13.60
N PRO A 164 -0.35 -0.80 -13.07
CA PRO A 164 -1.61 -0.22 -13.53
C PRO A 164 -1.93 1.12 -12.88
N LEU A 165 -1.35 1.42 -11.71
CA LEU A 165 -1.62 2.66 -10.93
C LEU A 165 -0.71 3.84 -11.30
N CYS A 166 0.26 3.65 -12.20
CA CYS A 166 1.07 4.74 -12.76
C CYS A 166 0.56 5.20 -14.14
N THR A 167 -0.75 5.03 -14.36
CA THR A 167 -1.54 5.57 -15.46
C THR A 167 -2.73 6.32 -14.90
#